data_AF-A0A412H569-F1
#
_entry.id   AF-A0A412H569-F1
#
_cell.length_a   1.000
_cell.length_b   1.000
_cell.length_c   1.000
_cell.angle_alpha   90.00
_cell.angle_beta   90.00
_cell.angle_gamma   90.00
#
_symmetry.space_group_name_H-M   'P 1'
#
loop_
_entity.id
_entity.type
_entity.pdbx_description
1 polymer ?
#
loop_
_entity_poly.entity_id
_entity_poly.type
_entity_poly.pdbx_seq_one_letter_code
_entity_poly.pdbx_strand_id
1 'polypeptide(L)' 'MKKILFLHGFFATGSCPMARALKEAFEGTAVVLTPDLPLHPKEALKEIRSIIDREQPDLLLGNSCGSFL' A
#
# COMPACT_ATOMS: atom_id res chain seq x y z
N MET A 1 -4.41 -13.00 -10.98
CA MET A 1 -4.76 -12.83 -9.55
C MET A 1 -4.89 -11.35 -9.28
N LYS A 2 -5.90 -10.91 -8.52
CA LYS A 2 -6.12 -9.48 -8.24
C LYS A 2 -5.05 -8.93 -7.29
N LYS A 3 -4.71 -7.66 -7.42
CA LYS A 3 -3.70 -6.96 -6.61
C LYS A 3 -4.29 -5.72 -5.93
N ILE A 4 -3.97 -5.56 -4.65
CA ILE A 4 -4.33 -4.38 -3.85
C ILE A 4 -3.04 -3.70 -3.41
N LEU A 5 -2.90 -2.40 -3.65
CA LEU A 5 -1.82 -1.58 -3.09
C LEU A 5 -2.35 -0.82 -1.87
N PHE A 6 -1.86 -1.17 -0.69
CA PHE A 6 -2.21 -0.52 0.57
C PHE A 6 -1.21 0.58 0.92
N LEU A 7 -1.72 1.77 1.24
CA LEU A 7 -0.93 2.95 1.63
C LEU A 7 -1.14 3.23 3.12
N HIS A 8 -0.09 3.05 3.93
CA HIS A 8 -0.16 3.26 5.38
C HIS A 8 -0.20 4.75 5.75
N GLY A 9 -0.60 5.05 6.99
CA GLY A 9 -0.66 6.41 7.52
C GLY A 9 0.72 7.01 7.82
N PHE A 10 0.72 8.27 8.26
CA PHE A 10 1.95 9.00 8.61
C PHE A 10 2.67 8.34 9.81
N PHE A 11 4.00 8.21 9.74
CA PHE A 11 4.81 7.47 10.71
C PHE A 11 4.41 6.00 10.94
N ALA A 12 3.63 5.41 10.04
CA ALA A 12 3.35 3.98 10.05
C ALA A 12 4.34 3.20 9.14
N THR A 13 4.06 1.92 8.95
CA THR A 13 4.86 0.98 8.14
C THR A 13 3.94 0.06 7.34
N GLY A 14 4.45 -0.45 6.22
CA GLY A 14 3.87 -1.53 5.44
C GLY A 14 3.76 -2.88 6.19
N SER A 15 4.32 -2.97 7.39
CA SER A 15 4.19 -4.11 8.31
C SER A 15 3.21 -3.87 9.47
N CYS A 16 2.46 -2.75 9.47
CA CYS A 16 1.56 -2.42 10.57
C CYS A 16 0.43 -3.46 10.72
N PRO A 17 -0.24 -3.54 11.90
CA PRO A 17 -1.27 -4.54 12.15
C PRO A 17 -2.38 -4.58 11.11
N MET A 18 -2.76 -3.42 10.55
CA MET A 18 -3.77 -3.34 9.49
C MET A 18 -3.28 -3.93 8.16
N ALA A 19 -2.03 -3.66 7.77
CA ALA A 19 -1.43 -4.26 6.57
C ALA A 19 -1.34 -5.79 6.69
N ARG A 20 -0.99 -6.29 7.87
CA ARG A 20 -0.98 -7.73 8.17
C ARG A 20 -2.39 -8.33 8.10
N ALA A 21 -3.36 -7.71 8.76
CA ALA A 21 -4.74 -8.18 8.75
C ALA A 21 -5.32 -8.21 7.32
N LEU A 22 -5.01 -7.22 6.48
CA LEU A 22 -5.41 -7.22 5.07
C LEU A 22 -4.78 -8.37 4.29
N LYS A 23 -3.49 -8.66 4.48
CA LYS A 23 -2.84 -9.81 3.82
C LYS A 23 -3.51 -11.13 4.20
N GLU A 24 -3.76 -11.33 5.49
CA GLU A 24 -4.42 -12.53 6.03
C GLU A 24 -5.85 -12.66 5.50
N ALA A 25 -6.62 -11.56 5.48
CA ALA A 25 -8.01 -11.57 5.03
C ALA A 25 -8.19 -11.87 3.53
N PHE A 26 -7.20 -11.52 2.71
CA PHE A 26 -7.23 -11.72 1.26
C PHE A 26 -6.37 -12.89 0.78
N GLU A 27 -5.81 -13.69 1.69
CA GLU A 27 -4.99 -14.85 1.32
C GLU A 27 -5.75 -15.79 0.37
N GLY A 28 -5.09 -16.18 -0.73
CA GLY A 28 -5.70 -16.98 -1.81
C GLY A 28 -6.68 -16.22 -2.72
N THR A 29 -7.14 -15.02 -2.35
CA THR A 29 -8.11 -14.22 -3.11
C THR A 29 -7.44 -13.07 -3.88
N ALA A 30 -6.55 -12.33 -3.23
CA ALA A 30 -5.81 -11.22 -3.82
C ALA A 30 -4.42 -11.07 -3.18
N VAL A 31 -3.48 -10.50 -3.94
CA VAL A 31 -2.16 -10.13 -3.42
C VAL A 31 -2.26 -8.72 -2.84
N VAL A 32 -1.98 -8.55 -1.55
CA VAL A 32 -1.94 -7.25 -0.90
C VAL A 32 -0.49 -6.77 -0.78
N LEU A 33 -0.14 -5.75 -1.57
CA LEU A 33 1.14 -5.05 -1.55
C LEU A 33 1.10 -4.00 -0.44
N THR A 34 2.08 -4.05 0.46
CA THR A 34 2.14 -3.18 1.64
C THR A 34 3.56 -2.61 1.79
N PRO A 35 4.01 -1.74 0.86
CA PRO A 35 5.36 -1.17 0.93
C PRO A 35 5.48 -0.25 2.15
N ASP A 36 6.71 -0.10 2.66
CA ASP A 36 7.06 1.08 3.44
C ASP A 36 7.19 2.28 2.49
N LEU A 37 6.69 3.43 2.92
CA LEU A 37 6.72 4.66 2.14
C LEU A 37 7.73 5.66 2.72
N PRO A 38 8.50 6.38 1.88
CA PRO A 38 9.33 7.49 2.31
C PRO A 38 8.56 8.53 3.12
N LEU A 39 9.22 9.16 4.11
CA LEU A 39 8.59 10.18 4.97
C LEU A 39 8.20 11.45 4.18
N HIS A 40 9.00 11.83 3.17
CA HIS A 40 8.75 13.04 2.39
C HIS A 40 7.68 12.80 1.31
N PRO A 41 6.57 13.57 1.28
CA PRO A 41 5.43 13.28 0.40
C PRO A 41 5.78 13.17 -1.09
N LYS A 42 6.68 14.01 -1.61
CA LYS A 42 7.10 13.92 -3.03
C LYS A 42 7.81 12.60 -3.36
N GLU A 43 8.62 12.10 -2.43
CA GLU A 43 9.32 10.83 -2.64
C GLU A 43 8.35 9.65 -2.47
N ALA A 44 7.41 9.74 -1.53
CA ALA A 44 6.33 8.77 -1.41
C ALA A 44 5.49 8.67 -2.68
N LEU A 45 5.07 9.79 -3.27
CA LEU A 45 4.32 9.82 -4.54
C LEU A 45 5.11 9.20 -5.69
N LYS A 46 6.41 9.47 -5.76
CA LYS A 46 7.31 8.88 -6.76
C LYS A 46 7.42 7.37 -6.61
N GLU A 47 7.58 6.88 -5.38
CA GLU A 47 7.63 5.45 -5.08
C GLU A 47 6.28 4.77 -5.38
N ILE A 48 5.16 5.37 -4.97
CA ILE A 48 3.81 4.87 -5.27
C ILE A 48 3.59 4.75 -6.78
N ARG A 49 3.95 5.77 -7.56
CA ARG A 49 3.85 5.72 -9.02
C ARG A 49 4.70 4.60 -9.61
N SER A 50 5.94 4.46 -9.17
CA SER A 50 6.85 3.37 -9.58
C SER A 50 6.26 1.98 -9.29
N ILE A 51 5.65 1.81 -8.12
CA ILE A 51 4.98 0.56 -7.73
C ILE A 51 3.73 0.32 -8.60
N ILE A 52 2.91 1.34 -8.84
CA ILE A 52 1.72 1.22 -9.70
C ILE A 52 2.13 0.80 -11.11
N ASP A 53 3.15 1.45 -11.68
CA ASP A 53 3.61 1.17 -13.04
C ASP A 53 4.15 -0.26 -13.18
N ARG A 54 4.90 -0.75 -12.19
CA ARG A 54 5.47 -2.10 -12.17
C ARG A 54 4.44 -3.18 -11.84
N GLU A 55 3.62 -2.96 -10.83
CA GLU A 55 2.77 -4.00 -10.25
C GLU A 55 1.36 -4.02 -10.84
N GLN A 56 0.90 -2.91 -11.41
CA GLN A 56 -0.43 -2.72 -11.99
C GLN A 56 -1.54 -3.19 -11.02
N PRO A 57 -1.65 -2.60 -9.81
CA PRO A 57 -2.68 -3.00 -8.84
C PRO A 57 -4.09 -2.69 -9.35
N ASP A 58 -5.03 -3.58 -9.06
CA ASP A 58 -6.45 -3.39 -9.40
C ASP A 58 -7.16 -2.41 -8.45
N LEU A 59 -6.64 -2.25 -7.24
CA LEU A 59 -7.21 -1.39 -6.20
C LEU A 59 -6.10 -0.67 -5.42
N LEU A 60 -6.29 0.63 -5.21
CA LEU A 60 -5.55 1.43 -4.24
C LEU A 60 -6.39 1.57 -2.96
N LEU A 61 -5.79 1.29 -1.81
CA LEU A 61 -6.43 1.39 -0.51
C LEU A 61 -5.55 2.24 0.43
N GLY A 62 -5.95 3.49 0.66
CA GLY A 62 -5.27 4.36 1.62
C GLY A 62 -5.88 4.30 3.01
N ASN A 63 -5.04 4.29 4.04
CA ASN A 63 -5.45 4.42 5.44
C ASN A 63 -4.96 5.75 6.04
N SER A 64 -5.87 6.52 6.66
CA SER A 64 -5.57 7.79 7.32
C SER A 64 -4.80 8.74 6.38
N CYS A 65 -3.62 9.24 6.76
CA CYS A 65 -2.81 10.12 5.91
C CYS A 65 -2.40 9.47 4.58
N GLY A 66 -2.32 8.13 4.51
CA GLY A 66 -2.04 7.42 3.26
C GLY A 66 -3.17 7.56 2.22
N SER A 67 -4.37 7.97 2.63
CA SER A 67 -5.49 8.25 1.72
C SER A 67 -5.35 9.58 0.94
N PHE A 68 -4.38 10.43 1.31
CA PHE A 68 -4.09 11.69 0.63
C PHE A 68 -2.91 11.59 -0.36
N LEU A 69 -2.28 10.41 -0.46
CA LEU A 69 -1.19 10.12 -1.38
C LEU A 69 -1.73 9.56 -2.71
#